data_AF-A0A1M7IMJ4-F1
#
_entry.id   AF-A0A1M7IMJ4-F1
#
_cell.length_a   1.000
_cell.length_b   1.000
_cell.length_c   1.000
_cell.angle_alpha   90.00
_cell.angle_beta   90.00
_cell.angle_gamma   90.00
#
_symmetry.space_group_name_H-M   'P 1'
#
loop_
_entity.id
_entity.type
_entity.pdbx_description
1 polymer ?
#
loop_
_entity_poly.entity_id
_entity_poly.type
_entity_poly.pdbx_seq_one_letter_code
_entity_poly.pdbx_strand_id
1 'polypeptide(L)'
;MPYLLMATLARLLLEGHAWQGQASTGTRQTSADASPKPALMEAHHADPTMASMYEDIRETLGLHFVNTDYRAFARWPSYFAPAWADLKGALTGPGYADAVEHVHRVAIDMAIALPNPAGLTSRALRDAAKADAELDDVLSVVQLFQWLLPGLALNVSFLRAQIATP
;
A
#
# COMPACT_ATOMS: atom_id res chain seq x y z
N MET A 1 0.73 -8.43 2.98
CA MET A 1 0.94 -6.98 2.81
C MET A 1 2.19 -6.50 3.56
N PRO A 2 3.41 -6.88 3.14
CA PRO A 2 4.63 -6.40 3.80
C PRO A 2 4.79 -4.87 3.66
N TYR A 3 4.39 -4.28 2.53
CA TYR A 3 4.53 -2.84 2.27
C TYR A 3 3.79 -1.95 3.26
N LEU A 4 2.55 -2.30 3.63
CA LEU A 4 1.78 -1.53 4.60
C LEU A 4 2.46 -1.53 5.98
N LEU A 5 2.95 -2.69 6.44
CA LEU A 5 3.65 -2.78 7.71
C LEU A 5 4.99 -2.03 7.68
N MET A 6 5.73 -2.12 6.57
CA MET A 6 6.98 -1.37 6.38
C MET A 6 6.75 0.15 6.39
N ALA A 7 5.78 0.65 5.62
CA ALA A 7 5.44 2.08 5.61
C ALA A 7 4.95 2.56 6.98
N THR A 8 4.20 1.71 7.70
CA THR A 8 3.72 2.01 9.06
C THR A 8 4.88 2.11 10.05
N LEU A 9 5.79 1.13 10.07
CA LEU A 9 6.99 1.20 10.91
C LEU A 9 7.88 2.40 10.55
N ALA A 10 8.09 2.64 9.26
CA ALA A 10 8.88 3.79 8.81
C ALA A 10 8.26 5.11 9.29
N ARG A 11 6.94 5.29 9.14
CA ARG A 11 6.22 6.48 9.64
C ARG A 11 6.43 6.66 11.14
N LEU A 12 6.15 5.62 11.93
CA LEU A 12 6.26 5.68 13.40
C LEU A 12 7.67 6.07 13.85
N LEU A 13 8.70 5.45 13.27
CA LEU A 13 10.09 5.74 13.60
C LEU A 13 10.53 7.14 13.14
N LEU A 14 10.12 7.59 11.96
CA LEU A 14 10.39 8.95 11.48
C LEU A 14 9.66 10.01 12.32
N GLU A 15 8.51 9.68 12.90
CA GLU A 15 7.76 10.54 13.85
C GLU A 15 8.33 10.55 15.27
N GLY A 16 9.28 9.65 15.60
CA GLY A 16 9.98 9.67 16.88
C GLY A 16 9.61 8.55 17.83
N HIS A 17 8.70 7.66 17.43
CA HIS A 17 8.25 6.57 18.28
C HIS A 17 9.35 5.53 18.46
N ALA A 18 9.36 4.90 19.64
CA ALA A 18 10.27 3.80 19.91
C ALA A 18 9.72 2.48 19.35
N TRP A 19 10.60 1.62 18.85
CA TRP A 19 10.27 0.25 18.45
C TRP A 19 11.15 -0.72 19.23
N GLN A 20 10.63 -1.21 20.35
CA GLN A 20 11.34 -2.16 21.22
C GLN A 20 11.36 -3.57 20.62
N GLY A 21 10.38 -3.87 19.76
CA GLY A 21 10.17 -5.19 19.17
C GLY A 21 9.54 -6.16 20.16
N GLN A 22 8.25 -6.45 19.98
CA GLN A 22 7.50 -7.34 20.90
C GLN A 22 7.30 -8.72 20.29
N ALA A 23 8.39 -9.37 19.90
CA ALA A 23 8.37 -10.78 19.48
C ALA A 23 9.78 -11.37 19.48
N SER A 24 9.87 -12.68 19.67
CA SER A 24 11.09 -13.44 19.38
C SER A 24 11.18 -13.72 17.88
N THR A 25 12.38 -13.62 17.31
CA THR A 25 12.63 -14.12 15.95
C THR A 25 12.62 -15.64 15.94
N GLY A 26 11.66 -16.24 15.22
CA GLY A 26 11.67 -17.68 14.94
C GLY A 26 12.45 -17.99 13.66
N THR A 27 12.96 -19.22 13.55
CA THR A 27 13.51 -19.72 12.27
C THR A 27 12.37 -19.90 11.27
N ARG A 28 12.27 -19.00 10.29
CA ARG A 28 11.32 -19.15 9.19
C ARG A 28 12.02 -19.85 8.03
N GLN A 29 11.64 -21.10 7.77
CA GLN A 29 11.94 -21.75 6.48
C GLN A 29 10.92 -21.24 5.46
N THR A 30 11.27 -20.21 4.70
CA THR A 30 10.51 -19.87 3.50
C THR A 30 11.14 -20.60 2.31
N SER A 31 10.38 -21.47 1.65
CA SER A 31 10.65 -21.82 0.26
C SER A 31 10.39 -20.57 -0.58
N ALA A 32 11.43 -19.76 -0.77
CA ALA A 32 11.37 -18.50 -1.47
C ALA A 32 11.48 -18.73 -2.98
N ASP A 33 10.50 -19.40 -3.58
CA ASP A 33 10.30 -19.21 -5.01
C ASP A 33 9.65 -17.84 -5.18
N ALA A 34 10.48 -16.86 -5.56
CA ALA A 34 10.00 -15.53 -5.89
C ALA A 34 9.06 -15.66 -7.08
N SER A 35 7.75 -15.46 -6.86
CA SER A 35 6.81 -15.33 -7.96
C SER A 35 7.29 -14.25 -8.92
N PRO A 36 7.18 -14.45 -10.24
CA PRO A 36 7.60 -13.46 -11.21
C PRO A 36 6.88 -12.14 -10.96
N LYS A 37 7.59 -11.02 -11.16
CA LYS A 37 7.00 -9.68 -11.05
C LYS A 37 5.88 -9.55 -12.09
N PRO A 38 4.70 -9.02 -11.73
CA PRO A 38 3.63 -8.83 -12.69
C PRO A 38 4.05 -7.82 -13.78
N ALA A 39 3.64 -8.06 -15.01
CA ALA A 39 3.79 -7.09 -16.09
C ALA A 39 2.85 -5.89 -15.84
N LEU A 40 3.37 -4.68 -15.93
CA LEU A 40 2.62 -3.45 -15.66
C LEU A 40 2.28 -2.74 -16.97
N MET A 41 1.05 -2.23 -17.07
CA MET A 41 0.68 -1.30 -18.13
C MET A 41 1.19 0.11 -17.76
N GLU A 42 2.26 0.55 -18.44
CA GLU A 42 2.80 1.90 -18.27
C GLU A 42 1.89 2.94 -18.92
N ALA A 43 1.80 4.13 -18.33
CA ALA A 43 0.95 5.20 -18.85
C ALA A 43 1.32 5.63 -20.28
N HIS A 44 2.61 5.56 -20.64
CA HIS A 44 3.07 5.89 -22.01
C HIS A 44 2.77 4.80 -23.05
N HIS A 45 2.33 3.62 -22.62
CA HIS A 45 1.83 2.54 -23.49
C HIS A 45 0.30 2.50 -23.55
N ALA A 46 -0.39 3.39 -22.82
CA ALA A 46 -1.84 3.41 -22.76
C ALA A 46 -2.43 3.96 -24.06
N ASP A 47 -3.42 3.26 -24.61
CA ASP A 47 -4.31 3.82 -25.62
C ASP A 47 -5.23 4.89 -24.99
N PRO A 48 -5.99 5.68 -25.80
CA PRO A 48 -6.85 6.72 -25.26
C PRO A 48 -7.87 6.22 -24.21
N THR A 49 -8.36 4.98 -24.35
CA THR A 49 -9.31 4.38 -23.41
C THR A 49 -8.65 4.12 -22.06
N MET A 50 -7.46 3.51 -22.07
CA MET A 50 -6.69 3.25 -20.86
C MET A 50 -6.19 4.53 -20.21
N ALA A 51 -5.81 5.54 -21.00
CA ALA A 51 -5.42 6.86 -20.50
C ALA A 51 -6.58 7.53 -19.73
N SER A 52 -7.80 7.45 -20.27
CA SER A 52 -9.01 7.95 -19.61
C SER A 52 -9.31 7.19 -18.31
N MET A 53 -9.15 5.86 -18.31
CA MET A 53 -9.30 5.06 -17.09
C MET A 53 -8.27 5.44 -16.02
N TYR A 54 -7.03 5.71 -16.41
CA TYR A 54 -5.99 6.15 -15.48
C TYR A 54 -6.27 7.54 -14.90
N GLU A 55 -6.88 8.43 -15.68
CA GLU A 55 -7.35 9.73 -15.15
C GLU A 55 -8.49 9.53 -14.15
N ASP A 56 -9.50 8.74 -14.51
CA ASP A 56 -10.62 8.41 -13.63
C ASP A 56 -10.16 7.79 -12.30
N ILE A 57 -9.13 6.92 -12.32
CA ILE A 57 -8.52 6.37 -11.10
C ILE A 57 -7.84 7.47 -10.25
N ARG A 58 -7.07 8.36 -10.89
CA ARG A 58 -6.40 9.47 -10.20
C ARG A 58 -7.40 10.41 -9.54
N GLU A 59 -8.42 10.83 -10.29
CA GLU A 59 -9.48 11.71 -9.81
C GLU A 59 -10.28 11.07 -8.69
N THR A 60 -10.71 9.81 -8.87
CA THR A 60 -11.51 9.10 -7.87
C THR A 60 -10.76 8.89 -6.56
N LEU A 61 -9.46 8.57 -6.62
CA LEU A 61 -8.66 8.30 -5.42
C LEU A 61 -7.96 9.55 -4.86
N GLY A 62 -8.04 10.69 -5.55
CA GLY A 62 -7.32 11.91 -5.18
C GLY A 62 -5.80 11.76 -5.24
N LEU A 63 -5.28 10.98 -6.20
CA LEU A 63 -3.85 10.66 -6.33
C LEU A 63 -3.26 11.25 -7.61
N HIS A 64 -2.00 11.66 -7.56
CA HIS A 64 -1.26 12.11 -8.75
C HIS A 64 -0.66 10.96 -9.57
N PHE A 65 -0.86 9.71 -9.14
CA PHE A 65 -0.31 8.53 -9.79
C PHE A 65 -1.27 7.35 -9.68
N VAL A 66 -1.04 6.34 -10.52
CA VAL A 66 -1.81 5.09 -10.52
C VAL A 66 -1.00 4.01 -9.81
N ASN A 67 -1.59 3.36 -8.80
CA ASN A 67 -0.94 2.30 -8.05
C ASN A 67 -0.55 1.10 -8.94
N THR A 68 0.52 0.40 -8.55
CA THR A 68 1.05 -0.77 -9.26
C THR A 68 -0.01 -1.83 -9.51
N ASP A 69 -0.91 -2.06 -8.55
CA ASP A 69 -2.00 -3.04 -8.64
C ASP A 69 -2.94 -2.73 -9.81
N TYR A 70 -3.41 -1.48 -9.92
CA TYR A 70 -4.28 -1.05 -11.03
C TYR A 70 -3.57 -1.11 -12.38
N ARG A 71 -2.26 -0.80 -12.42
CA ARG A 71 -1.44 -0.95 -13.62
C ARG A 71 -1.24 -2.40 -14.03
N ALA A 72 -1.24 -3.33 -13.08
CA ALA A 72 -1.24 -4.75 -13.37
C ALA A 72 -2.60 -5.21 -13.91
N PHE A 73 -3.71 -4.81 -13.27
CA PHE A 73 -5.06 -5.14 -13.74
C PHE A 73 -5.38 -4.57 -15.12
N ALA A 74 -4.86 -3.39 -15.45
CA ALA A 74 -4.98 -2.76 -16.76
C ALA A 74 -4.46 -3.62 -17.93
N ARG A 75 -3.72 -4.70 -17.67
CA ARG A 75 -3.38 -5.69 -18.71
C ARG A 75 -4.57 -6.51 -19.20
N TRP A 76 -5.69 -6.51 -18.47
CA TRP A 76 -6.96 -7.13 -18.84
C TRP A 76 -8.10 -6.10 -18.78
N PRO A 77 -8.17 -5.15 -19.74
CA PRO A 77 -9.15 -4.05 -19.69
C PRO A 77 -10.61 -4.53 -19.63
N SER A 78 -10.93 -5.64 -20.29
CA SER A 78 -12.27 -6.23 -20.29
C SER A 78 -12.71 -6.73 -18.92
N TYR A 79 -11.77 -7.14 -18.07
CA TYR A 79 -12.03 -7.45 -16.66
C TYR A 79 -11.98 -6.17 -15.81
N PHE A 80 -10.93 -5.37 -15.98
CA PHE A 80 -10.66 -4.29 -15.04
C PHE A 80 -11.68 -3.16 -15.15
N ALA A 81 -12.21 -2.85 -16.34
CA ALA A 81 -13.21 -1.81 -16.52
C ALA A 81 -14.49 -2.04 -15.68
N PRO A 82 -15.20 -3.20 -15.78
CA PRO A 82 -16.35 -3.45 -14.93
C PRO A 82 -15.98 -3.58 -13.45
N ALA A 83 -14.86 -4.23 -13.12
CA ALA A 83 -14.42 -4.38 -11.73
C ALA A 83 -14.13 -3.04 -11.05
N TRP A 84 -13.50 -2.11 -11.79
CA TRP A 84 -13.26 -0.74 -11.34
C TRP A 84 -14.57 0.04 -11.15
N ALA A 85 -15.54 -0.08 -12.08
CA ALA A 85 -16.83 0.59 -11.97
C ALA A 85 -17.57 0.18 -10.67
N ASP A 86 -17.58 -1.11 -10.36
CA ASP A 86 -18.14 -1.62 -9.11
C ASP A 86 -17.38 -1.12 -7.88
N LEU A 87 -16.04 -1.13 -7.94
CA LEU A 87 -15.21 -0.61 -6.86
C LEU A 87 -15.51 0.88 -6.61
N LYS A 88 -15.65 1.71 -7.65
CA LYS A 88 -16.02 3.12 -7.49
C LYS A 88 -17.34 3.30 -6.72
N GLY A 89 -18.33 2.46 -7.00
CA GLY A 89 -19.57 2.42 -6.23
C GLY A 89 -19.31 2.12 -4.75
N ALA A 90 -18.46 1.13 -4.47
CA ALA A 90 -18.10 0.76 -3.09
C ALA A 90 -17.30 1.83 -2.34
N LEU A 91 -16.40 2.58 -3.02
CA LEU A 91 -15.58 3.64 -2.41
C LEU A 91 -16.43 4.74 -1.75
N THR A 92 -17.59 5.03 -2.34
CA THR A 92 -18.55 6.03 -1.83
C THR A 92 -19.66 5.44 -0.96
N GLY A 93 -19.66 4.11 -0.81
CA GLY A 93 -20.64 3.38 -0.02
C GLY A 93 -20.42 3.52 1.49
N PRO A 94 -21.47 3.25 2.29
CA PRO A 94 -21.35 3.24 3.74
C PRO A 94 -20.35 2.15 4.18
N GLY A 95 -19.52 2.48 5.17
CA GLY A 95 -18.57 1.55 5.79
C GLY A 95 -17.20 1.43 5.12
N TYR A 96 -16.99 2.01 3.92
CA TYR A 96 -15.67 2.01 3.30
C TYR A 96 -14.63 2.72 4.17
N ALA A 97 -14.92 3.96 4.60
CA ALA A 97 -14.01 4.74 5.46
C ALA A 97 -13.69 4.01 6.78
N ASP A 98 -14.70 3.43 7.42
CA ASP A 98 -14.53 2.66 8.66
C ASP A 98 -13.65 1.42 8.46
N ALA A 99 -13.80 0.75 7.31
CA ALA A 99 -12.98 -0.41 6.96
C ALA A 99 -11.52 -0.02 6.67
N VAL A 100 -11.29 1.10 5.99
CA VAL A 100 -9.93 1.65 5.77
C VAL A 100 -9.27 1.98 7.11
N GLU A 101 -9.99 2.67 7.99
CA GLU A 101 -9.50 3.02 9.33
C GLU A 101 -9.22 1.77 10.18
N HIS A 102 -10.08 0.75 10.08
CA HIS A 102 -9.84 -0.53 10.75
C HIS A 102 -8.54 -1.19 10.26
N VAL A 103 -8.31 -1.26 8.94
CA VAL A 103 -7.07 -1.81 8.37
C VAL A 103 -5.85 -0.99 8.81
N HIS A 104 -5.96 0.34 8.85
CA HIS A 104 -4.90 1.22 9.32
C HIS A 104 -4.53 0.96 10.78
N ARG A 105 -5.52 0.91 11.68
CA ARG A 105 -5.30 0.61 13.10
C ARG A 105 -4.64 -0.76 13.30
N VAL A 106 -5.16 -1.80 12.64
CA VAL A 106 -4.59 -3.15 12.69
C VAL A 106 -3.14 -3.14 12.20
N ALA A 107 -2.82 -2.38 11.14
CA ALA A 107 -1.46 -2.28 10.65
C ALA A 107 -0.51 -1.63 11.67
N ILE A 108 -0.95 -0.63 12.43
CA ILE A 108 -0.17 -0.01 13.51
C ILE A 108 0.11 -1.04 14.62
N ASP A 109 -0.93 -1.72 15.10
CA ASP A 109 -0.80 -2.71 16.18
C ASP A 109 0.16 -3.83 15.77
N MET A 110 0.01 -4.34 14.54
CA MET A 110 0.89 -5.37 13.99
C MET A 110 2.33 -4.87 13.80
N ALA A 111 2.51 -3.65 13.27
CA ALA A 111 3.82 -3.06 13.02
C ALA A 111 4.66 -2.97 14.31
N ILE A 112 4.08 -2.43 15.37
CA ILE A 112 4.78 -2.26 16.66
C ILE A 112 5.11 -3.62 17.30
N ALA A 113 4.25 -4.61 17.10
CA ALA A 113 4.44 -5.97 17.61
C ALA A 113 5.56 -6.76 16.91
N LEU A 114 6.03 -6.32 15.73
CA LEU A 114 7.09 -7.03 15.01
C LEU A 114 8.40 -7.09 15.81
N PRO A 115 9.20 -8.17 15.66
CA PRO A 115 10.51 -8.26 16.32
C PRO A 115 11.48 -7.22 15.73
N ASN A 116 12.37 -6.66 16.57
CA ASN A 116 13.42 -5.73 16.16
C ASN A 116 14.83 -6.31 16.38
N PRO A 117 15.22 -7.39 15.68
CA PRO A 117 16.47 -8.10 15.94
C PRO A 117 17.73 -7.27 15.63
N ALA A 118 17.62 -6.30 14.73
CA ALA A 118 18.72 -5.41 14.34
C ALA A 118 18.81 -4.16 15.24
N GLY A 119 17.88 -3.97 16.18
CA GLY A 119 17.87 -2.81 17.07
C GLY A 119 17.68 -1.47 16.35
N LEU A 120 16.91 -1.42 15.26
CA LEU A 120 16.63 -0.19 14.53
C LEU A 120 15.93 0.82 15.46
N THR A 121 16.47 2.03 15.54
CA THR A 121 15.91 3.10 16.38
C THR A 121 15.36 4.24 15.53
N SER A 122 14.46 5.03 16.10
CA SER A 122 13.97 6.26 15.48
C SER A 122 15.13 7.20 15.11
N ARG A 123 16.09 7.38 16.01
CA ARG A 123 17.29 8.20 15.75
C ARG A 123 18.05 7.70 14.52
N ALA A 124 18.37 6.41 14.48
CA ALA A 124 19.13 5.84 13.35
C ALA A 124 18.39 6.01 12.01
N LEU A 125 17.07 5.81 11.98
CA LEU A 125 16.30 5.99 10.74
C LEU A 125 16.21 7.46 10.32
N ARG A 126 16.02 8.38 11.28
CA ARG A 126 16.01 9.83 11.02
C ARG A 126 17.36 10.33 10.52
N ASP A 127 18.45 9.86 11.10
CA ASP A 127 19.80 10.23 10.67
C ASP A 127 20.09 9.70 9.26
N ALA A 128 19.64 8.49 8.93
CA ALA A 128 19.72 7.96 7.57
C ALA A 128 18.87 8.77 6.59
N ALA A 129 17.61 9.10 6.95
CA ALA A 129 16.74 9.93 6.11
C ALA A 129 17.37 11.29 5.79
N LYS A 130 17.97 11.95 6.80
CA LYS A 130 18.69 13.23 6.65
C LYS A 130 19.94 13.15 5.78
N ALA A 131 20.54 11.96 5.66
CA ALA A 131 21.68 11.76 4.76
C ALA A 131 21.23 11.71 3.29
N ASP A 132 19.98 11.31 3.04
CA ASP A 132 19.42 11.16 1.69
C ASP A 132 18.66 12.42 1.22
N ALA A 133 17.87 13.06 2.10
CA ALA A 133 17.04 14.23 1.80
C ALA A 133 16.62 14.99 3.08
N GLU A 134 15.87 16.09 2.94
CA GLU A 134 15.25 16.76 4.09
C GLU A 134 14.28 15.80 4.81
N LEU A 135 14.37 15.75 6.15
CA LEU A 135 13.59 14.80 6.95
C LEU A 135 12.08 14.96 6.71
N ASP A 136 11.61 16.19 6.60
CA ASP A 136 10.20 16.50 6.42
C ASP A 136 9.68 16.05 5.05
N ASP A 137 10.51 16.09 4.00
CA ASP A 137 10.16 15.56 2.68
C ASP A 137 10.02 14.05 2.71
N VAL A 138 10.99 13.36 3.32
CA VAL A 138 10.95 11.89 3.49
C VAL A 138 9.72 11.49 4.31
N LEU A 139 9.48 12.17 5.42
CA LEU A 139 8.32 11.90 6.28
C LEU A 139 7.01 12.14 5.53
N SER A 140 6.90 13.22 4.74
CA SER A 140 5.69 13.52 3.96
C SER A 140 5.37 12.41 2.96
N VAL A 141 6.37 11.89 2.25
CA VAL A 141 6.20 10.78 1.32
C VAL A 141 5.80 9.49 2.05
N VAL A 142 6.45 9.18 3.17
CA VAL A 142 6.13 7.99 3.97
C VAL A 142 4.71 8.08 4.53
N GLN A 143 4.29 9.25 5.01
CA GLN A 143 2.93 9.50 5.47
C GLN A 143 1.92 9.30 4.34
N LEU A 144 2.15 9.88 3.16
CA LEU A 144 1.30 9.67 1.99
C LEU A 144 1.07 8.18 1.72
N PHE A 145 2.15 7.39 1.64
CA PHE A 145 2.01 5.95 1.38
C PHE A 145 1.37 5.19 2.55
N GLN A 146 1.67 5.55 3.79
CA GLN A 146 1.11 4.86 4.95
C GLN A 146 -0.41 5.07 5.07
N TRP A 147 -0.92 6.25 4.69
CA TRP A 147 -2.36 6.53 4.63
C TRP A 147 -3.03 5.95 3.38
N LEU A 148 -2.31 5.87 2.26
CA LEU A 148 -2.81 5.29 1.01
C LEU A 148 -2.99 3.76 1.10
N LEU A 149 -1.99 3.05 1.62
CA LEU A 149 -1.89 1.60 1.54
C LEU A 149 -3.02 0.80 2.22
N PRO A 150 -3.64 1.24 3.33
CA PRO A 150 -4.82 0.59 3.90
C PRO A 150 -6.00 0.56 2.91
N GLY A 151 -6.28 1.68 2.25
CA GLY A 151 -7.31 1.78 1.22
C GLY A 151 -7.00 0.87 0.04
N LEU A 152 -5.76 0.88 -0.46
CA LEU A 152 -5.34 -0.01 -1.54
C LEU A 152 -5.48 -1.50 -1.17
N ALA A 153 -5.13 -1.88 0.07
CA ALA A 153 -5.30 -3.24 0.57
C ALA A 153 -6.76 -3.69 0.57
N LEU A 154 -7.66 -2.80 1.00
CA LEU A 154 -9.10 -3.05 0.98
C LEU A 154 -9.62 -3.14 -0.46
N ASN A 155 -9.21 -2.21 -1.33
CA ASN A 155 -9.61 -2.17 -2.74
C ASN A 155 -9.23 -3.46 -3.48
N VAL A 156 -7.99 -3.93 -3.32
CA VAL A 156 -7.54 -5.20 -3.95
C VAL A 156 -8.28 -6.39 -3.36
N SER A 157 -8.61 -6.36 -2.06
CA SER A 157 -9.42 -7.43 -1.42
C SER A 157 -10.84 -7.47 -1.97
N PHE A 158 -11.45 -6.30 -2.22
CA PHE A 158 -12.75 -6.18 -2.88
C PHE A 158 -12.71 -6.75 -4.30
N LEU A 159 -11.73 -6.33 -5.12
CA LEU A 159 -11.57 -6.83 -6.49
C LEU A 159 -11.38 -8.35 -6.53
N ARG A 160 -10.62 -8.90 -5.58
CA ARG A 160 -10.47 -10.35 -5.42
C ARG A 160 -11.79 -11.04 -5.08
N ALA A 161 -12.60 -10.44 -4.21
CA ALA A 161 -13.88 -11.02 -3.78
C ALA A 161 -14.90 -11.12 -4.93
N GLN A 162 -14.87 -10.18 -5.89
CA GLN A 162 -15.70 -10.23 -7.09
C GLN A 162 -15.47 -11.49 -7.93
N ILE A 163 -14.23 -12.01 -7.95
CA ILE A 163 -13.86 -13.20 -8.73
C ILE A 163 -14.01 -14.49 -7.91
N ALA A 164 -13.95 -14.40 -6.58
CA ALA A 164 -13.97 -15.55 -5.69
C ALA A 164 -15.39 -16.12 -5.44
N THR A 165 -16.43 -15.51 -5.99
CA THR A 165 -17.81 -15.98 -5.86
C THR A 165 -18.21 -16.76 -7.13
N PRO A 166 -18.66 -18.02 -7.03
CA PRO A 166 -19.20 -18.75 -8.18
C PRO A 166 -20.54 -18.19 -8.67
#